data_AF-A0A7V2N4Y0-F1
#
_entry.id   AF-A0A7V2N4Y0-F1
#
_cell.length_a   1.000
_cell.length_b   1.000
_cell.length_c   1.000
_cell.angle_alpha   90.00
_cell.angle_beta   90.00
_cell.angle_gamma   90.00
#
_symmetry.space_group_name_H-M   'P 1'
#
loop_
_entity.id
_entity.type
_entity.pdbx_description
1 polymer ?
#
loop_
_entity_poly.entity_id
_entity_poly.type
_entity_poly.pdbx_seq_one_letter_code
_entity_poly.pdbx_strand_id
1 'polypeptide(L)'
;MLYACPEFVSANATNVFFAMMDYMSTTNPCAINGRIRELRIRLYGPRGKSAFARDVGLSPSTYNYYENDRVPPADVLVRIHERTGCDLSWLMTGRASSGGSGPPDRSDSELHRALDTLLMADPRA
;
A
#
# COMPACT_ATOMS: atom_id res chain seq x y z
N MET A 1 -8.17 -19.86 -24.40
CA MET A 1 -8.58 -20.09 -22.99
C MET A 1 -8.56 -18.76 -22.28
N LEU A 2 -9.70 -18.08 -22.24
CA LEU A 2 -9.90 -16.90 -21.41
C LEU A 2 -10.45 -17.41 -20.07
N TYR A 3 -9.74 -17.15 -18.98
CA TYR A 3 -10.22 -17.47 -17.65
C TYR A 3 -11.46 -16.61 -17.36
N ALA A 4 -12.62 -17.26 -17.30
CA ALA A 4 -13.84 -16.69 -16.76
C ALA A 4 -13.72 -16.69 -15.23
N CYS A 5 -13.64 -15.50 -14.61
CA CYS A 5 -13.87 -15.34 -13.18
C CYS A 5 -15.39 -15.18 -12.97
N PRO A 6 -16.07 -16.12 -12.29
CA PRO A 6 -17.49 -15.99 -12.00
C PRO A 6 -17.66 -15.35 -10.63
N GLU A 7 -18.07 -14.09 -10.57
CA GLU A 7 -18.97 -13.51 -9.55
C GLU A 7 -19.34 -12.09 -10.00
N PHE A 8 -20.12 -11.98 -11.09
CA PHE A 8 -20.76 -10.73 -11.49
C PHE A 8 -22.26 -10.84 -11.19
N VAL A 9 -22.59 -10.81 -9.89
CA VAL A 9 -23.99 -10.66 -9.45
C VAL A 9 -24.44 -9.24 -9.83
N SER A 10 -25.20 -9.16 -10.93
CA SER A 10 -26.12 -8.07 -11.33
C SER A 10 -25.81 -6.67 -10.76
N ALA A 11 -24.82 -5.98 -11.33
CA ALA A 11 -24.61 -4.55 -11.07
C ALA A 11 -25.46 -3.71 -12.04
N ASN A 12 -26.45 -2.98 -11.51
CA ASN A 12 -27.23 -2.00 -12.28
C ASN A 12 -26.30 -0.94 -12.90
N ALA A 13 -26.65 -0.40 -14.08
CA ALA A 13 -25.81 0.53 -14.86
C ALA A 13 -25.27 1.75 -14.09
N THR A 14 -25.98 2.20 -13.05
CA THR A 14 -25.55 3.29 -12.16
C THR A 14 -24.36 2.88 -11.27
N ASN A 15 -24.27 1.61 -10.88
CA ASN A 15 -23.23 1.07 -10.01
C ASN A 15 -21.89 0.92 -10.74
N VAL A 16 -21.93 0.55 -12.03
CA VAL A 16 -20.72 0.47 -12.86
C VAL A 16 -20.13 1.84 -13.19
N PHE A 17 -20.97 2.88 -13.37
CA PHE A 17 -20.47 4.23 -13.60
C PHE A 17 -19.83 4.83 -12.35
N PHE A 18 -20.47 4.64 -11.18
CA PHE A 18 -19.87 5.04 -9.90
C PHE A 18 -18.58 4.26 -9.62
N ALA A 19 -18.57 2.93 -9.80
CA ALA A 19 -17.36 2.13 -9.65
C ALA A 19 -16.26 2.55 -10.62
N MET A 20 -16.59 2.87 -11.89
CA MET A 20 -15.64 3.35 -12.89
C MET A 20 -15.08 4.73 -12.55
N MET A 21 -15.93 5.67 -12.10
CA MET A 21 -15.51 7.03 -11.77
C MET A 21 -14.71 7.08 -10.46
N ASP A 22 -15.09 6.26 -9.48
CA ASP A 22 -14.36 6.02 -8.25
C ASP A 22 -13.02 5.31 -8.55
N TYR A 23 -12.99 4.33 -9.47
CA TYR A 23 -11.77 3.70 -9.97
C TYR A 23 -10.85 4.71 -10.66
N MET A 24 -11.34 5.47 -11.64
CA MET A 24 -10.57 6.49 -12.36
C MET A 24 -10.04 7.61 -11.45
N SER A 25 -10.78 7.97 -10.40
CA SER A 25 -10.35 8.98 -9.42
C SER A 25 -9.26 8.44 -8.47
N THR A 26 -9.26 7.13 -8.19
CA THR A 26 -8.33 6.47 -7.26
C THR A 26 -7.09 5.86 -7.92
N THR A 27 -7.14 5.57 -9.24
CA THR A 27 -5.98 5.20 -10.05
C THR A 27 -5.18 6.40 -10.57
N ASN A 28 -5.55 7.63 -10.16
CA ASN A 28 -4.78 8.81 -10.51
C ASN A 28 -3.34 8.70 -9.96
N PRO A 29 -2.31 8.97 -10.78
CA PRO A 29 -0.90 9.01 -10.37
C PRO A 29 -0.65 9.84 -9.11
N CYS A 30 -1.35 10.98 -8.99
CA CYS A 30 -1.26 11.86 -7.83
C CYS A 30 -1.89 11.26 -6.56
N ALA A 31 -2.88 10.35 -6.70
CA ALA A 31 -3.52 9.71 -5.56
C ALA A 31 -2.64 8.62 -4.93
N ILE A 32 -1.90 7.83 -5.72
CA ILE A 32 -0.98 6.81 -5.17
C ILE A 32 0.26 7.45 -4.53
N ASN A 33 0.84 8.46 -5.18
CA ASN A 33 1.98 9.21 -4.64
C ASN A 33 1.62 9.89 -3.31
N GLY A 34 0.41 10.45 -3.22
CA GLY A 34 -0.14 11.03 -2.00
C GLY A 34 -0.27 10.02 -0.85
N ARG A 35 -0.75 8.81 -1.12
CA ARG A 35 -0.85 7.74 -0.11
C ARG A 35 0.50 7.22 0.36
N ILE A 36 1.46 7.07 -0.54
CA ILE A 36 2.84 6.71 -0.19
C ILE A 36 3.45 7.80 0.71
N ARG A 37 3.24 9.07 0.37
CA ARG A 37 3.67 10.21 1.21
C ARG A 37 3.02 10.17 2.59
N GLU A 38 1.72 9.94 2.65
CA GLU A 38 0.98 9.83 3.91
C GLU A 38 1.55 8.72 4.78
N LEU A 39 1.69 7.52 4.22
CA LEU A 39 2.25 6.36 4.89
C LEU A 39 3.66 6.64 5.43
N ARG A 40 4.52 7.23 4.61
CA ARG A 40 5.87 7.64 5.02
C ARG A 40 5.81 8.60 6.21
N ILE A 41 4.96 9.62 6.16
CA ILE A 41 4.87 10.62 7.24
C ILE A 41 4.37 9.96 8.54
N ARG A 42 3.41 9.04 8.46
CA ARG A 42 2.87 8.33 9.63
C ARG A 42 3.93 7.47 10.31
N LEU A 43 4.71 6.69 9.55
CA LEU A 43 5.66 5.73 10.12
C LEU A 43 7.05 6.34 10.42
N TYR A 44 7.52 7.25 9.57
CA TYR A 44 8.89 7.80 9.63
C TYR A 44 8.95 9.31 9.93
N GLY A 45 7.79 9.98 9.99
CA GLY A 45 7.69 11.41 10.26
C GLY A 45 7.97 12.31 9.04
N PRO A 46 7.79 13.64 9.20
CA PRO A 46 7.94 14.61 8.12
C PRO A 46 9.33 14.61 7.47
N ARG A 47 10.39 14.40 8.28
CA ARG A 47 11.80 14.37 7.84
C ARG A 47 12.30 12.95 7.52
N GLY A 48 11.41 11.95 7.53
CA GLY A 48 11.75 10.53 7.39
C GLY A 48 12.03 10.02 5.98
N LYS A 49 12.12 10.90 4.97
CA LYS A 49 12.25 10.52 3.55
C LYS A 49 13.45 9.61 3.27
N SER A 50 14.63 9.97 3.77
CA SER A 50 15.85 9.16 3.55
C SER A 50 15.84 7.84 4.32
N ALA A 51 15.17 7.79 5.47
CA ALA A 51 15.01 6.55 6.25
C ALA A 51 14.08 5.58 5.54
N PHE A 52 12.89 6.06 5.14
CA PHE A 52 11.92 5.29 4.36
C PHE A 52 12.52 4.75 3.06
N ALA A 53 13.19 5.60 2.29
CA ALA A 53 13.79 5.18 1.02
C ALA A 53 14.79 4.03 1.21
N ARG A 54 15.66 4.12 2.23
CA ARG A 54 16.64 3.08 2.55
C ARG A 54 15.96 1.79 2.96
N ASP A 55 14.92 1.86 3.79
CA ASP A 55 14.20 0.69 4.28
C ASP A 55 13.47 -0.08 3.17
N VAL A 56 12.98 0.64 2.16
CA VAL A 56 12.36 0.07 0.95
C VAL A 56 13.42 -0.39 -0.09
N GLY A 57 14.71 -0.10 0.15
CA GLY A 57 15.81 -0.45 -0.75
C GLY A 57 15.92 0.45 -1.98
N LEU A 58 15.68 1.75 -1.80
CA LEU A 58 15.77 2.79 -2.84
C LEU A 58 16.76 3.89 -2.44
N SER A 59 17.30 4.59 -3.44
CA SER A 59 18.02 5.84 -3.19
C SER A 59 17.02 6.96 -2.81
N PRO A 60 17.41 7.93 -1.96
CA PRO A 60 16.55 9.07 -1.63
C PRO A 60 16.09 9.86 -2.86
N SER A 61 16.96 9.99 -3.87
CA SER A 61 16.64 10.68 -5.13
C SER A 61 15.61 9.92 -5.95
N THR A 62 15.76 8.60 -6.07
CA THR A 62 14.79 7.72 -6.75
C THR A 62 13.41 7.83 -6.11
N TYR A 63 13.37 7.72 -4.78
CA TYR A 63 12.12 7.84 -4.04
C TYR A 63 11.49 9.24 -4.18
N ASN A 64 12.30 10.30 -4.28
CA ASN A 64 11.79 11.65 -4.46
C ASN A 64 11.00 11.82 -5.77
N TYR A 65 11.40 11.15 -6.86
CA TYR A 65 10.63 11.16 -8.11
C TYR A 65 9.27 10.48 -7.95
N TYR A 66 9.20 9.42 -7.13
CA TYR A 66 7.95 8.70 -6.90
C TYR A 66 6.98 9.47 -5.99
N GLU A 67 7.49 10.27 -5.05
CA GLU A 67 6.61 11.05 -4.19
C GLU A 67 5.99 12.26 -4.92
N ASN A 68 6.64 12.78 -5.97
CA ASN A 68 6.23 14.04 -6.62
C ASN A 68 5.79 13.90 -8.07
N ASP A 69 6.51 13.11 -8.89
CA ASP A 69 6.48 13.27 -10.35
C ASP A 69 6.01 12.02 -11.10
N ARG A 70 6.16 10.83 -10.50
CA ARG A 70 5.98 9.55 -11.20
C ARG A 70 5.30 8.53 -10.32
N VAL A 71 4.56 7.62 -10.95
CA VAL A 71 4.04 6.43 -10.27
C VAL A 71 5.20 5.45 -10.07
N PRO A 72 5.42 4.97 -8.84
CA PRO A 72 6.39 3.91 -8.62
C PRO A 72 5.98 2.62 -9.34
N PRO A 73 6.95 1.85 -9.88
CA PRO A 73 6.66 0.57 -10.51
C PRO A 73 6.13 -0.44 -9.48
N ALA A 74 5.45 -1.49 -9.97
CA ALA A 74 4.75 -2.45 -9.12
C ALA A 74 5.67 -3.14 -8.09
N ASP A 75 6.93 -3.42 -8.45
CA ASP A 75 7.93 -3.99 -7.54
C ASP A 75 8.23 -3.07 -6.35
N VAL A 76 8.21 -1.75 -6.56
CA VAL A 76 8.40 -0.77 -5.48
C VAL A 76 7.17 -0.76 -4.57
N LEU A 77 5.97 -0.85 -5.13
CA LEU A 77 4.72 -0.91 -4.33
C LEU A 77 4.66 -2.15 -3.45
N VAL A 78 5.05 -3.31 -3.98
CA VAL A 78 5.14 -4.57 -3.22
C VAL A 78 6.19 -4.45 -2.11
N ARG A 79 7.37 -3.90 -2.40
CA ARG A 79 8.38 -3.66 -1.34
C ARG A 79 7.88 -2.72 -0.26
N ILE A 80 7.11 -1.68 -0.61
CA ILE A 80 6.50 -0.79 0.39
C ILE A 80 5.51 -1.59 1.25
N HIS A 81 4.65 -2.41 0.66
CA HIS A 81 3.74 -3.30 1.38
C HIS A 81 4.49 -4.22 2.35
N GLU A 82 5.49 -4.95 1.88
CA GLU A 82 6.27 -5.89 2.69
C GLU A 82 6.99 -5.21 3.86
N ARG A 83 7.54 -4.01 3.63
CA ARG A 83 8.33 -3.31 4.65
C ARG A 83 7.49 -2.56 5.68
N THR A 84 6.27 -2.18 5.31
CA THR A 84 5.42 -1.31 6.14
C THR A 84 4.21 -2.04 6.70
N GLY A 85 3.86 -3.19 6.13
CA GLY A 85 2.66 -3.96 6.47
C GLY A 85 1.37 -3.31 5.99
N CYS A 86 1.42 -2.32 5.09
CA CYS A 86 0.22 -1.63 4.61
C CYS A 86 -0.60 -2.51 3.67
N ASP A 87 -1.93 -2.42 3.65
CA ASP A 87 -2.72 -3.14 2.64
C ASP A 87 -2.37 -2.63 1.23
N LEU A 88 -1.87 -3.53 0.38
CA LEU A 88 -1.55 -3.20 -1.02
C LEU A 88 -2.79 -2.75 -1.78
N SER A 89 -3.97 -3.30 -1.46
CA SER A 89 -5.25 -2.90 -2.05
C SER A 89 -5.60 -1.46 -1.67
N TRP A 90 -5.39 -1.06 -0.42
CA TRP A 90 -5.51 0.33 0.02
C TRP A 90 -4.48 1.23 -0.66
N LEU A 91 -3.23 0.79 -0.77
CA LEU A 91 -2.16 1.57 -1.41
C LEU A 91 -2.45 1.83 -2.89
N MET A 92 -3.07 0.89 -3.59
CA MET A 92 -3.40 1.00 -5.02
C MET A 92 -4.75 1.70 -5.25
N THR A 93 -5.79 1.39 -4.48
CA THR A 93 -7.18 1.83 -4.72
C THR A 93 -7.73 2.84 -3.72
N GLY A 94 -7.13 2.96 -2.53
CA GLY A 94 -7.50 3.93 -1.51
C GLY A 94 -8.68 3.45 -0.66
N ARG A 95 -9.22 2.28 -1.02
CA ARG A 95 -10.28 1.59 -0.30
C ARG A 95 -9.62 0.53 0.59
N ALA A 96 -10.00 0.52 1.85
CA ALA A 96 -9.64 -0.59 2.74
C ALA A 96 -10.42 -1.83 2.30
N SER A 97 -9.78 -2.99 2.26
CA SER A 97 -10.52 -4.25 2.09
C SER A 97 -11.47 -4.41 3.28
N SER A 98 -12.70 -4.87 3.01
CA SER A 98 -13.81 -4.97 3.97
C SER A 98 -13.59 -5.92 5.16
N GLY A 99 -12.36 -6.41 5.37
CA GLY A 99 -11.92 -7.24 6.51
C GLY A 99 -10.85 -6.60 7.41
N GLY A 100 -10.48 -5.33 7.19
CA GLY A 100 -9.37 -4.64 7.88
C GLY A 100 -8.03 -4.81 7.15
N SER A 101 -7.10 -3.85 7.16
CA SER A 101 -7.01 -2.57 7.85
C SER A 101 -6.97 -1.41 6.85
N GLY A 102 -7.29 -0.20 7.34
CA GLY A 102 -7.09 1.05 6.59
C GLY A 102 -5.61 1.36 6.40
N PRO A 103 -5.20 2.65 6.37
CA PRO A 103 -3.77 2.98 6.43
C PRO A 103 -3.14 2.22 7.61
N PRO A 104 -1.94 1.61 7.46
CA PRO A 104 -1.32 0.87 8.55
C PRO A 104 -1.24 1.76 9.78
N ASP A 105 -1.88 1.35 10.87
CA ASP A 105 -1.59 1.95 12.16
C ASP A 105 -0.21 1.46 12.59
N ARG A 106 0.56 2.34 13.21
CA ARG A 106 1.93 2.02 13.66
C ARG A 106 1.92 0.80 14.60
N SER A 107 0.83 0.64 15.36
CA SER A 107 0.57 -0.50 16.24
C SER A 107 0.51 -1.83 15.48
N ASP A 108 -0.15 -1.89 14.32
CA ASP A 108 -0.29 -3.10 13.50
C ASP A 108 1.07 -3.55 12.94
N SER A 109 1.89 -2.60 12.48
CA SER A 109 3.25 -2.88 11.98
C SER A 109 4.18 -3.37 13.10
N GLU A 110 4.09 -2.78 14.28
CA GLU A 110 4.88 -3.18 15.45
C GLU A 110 4.46 -4.57 15.99
N LEU A 111 3.15 -4.86 16.02
CA LEU A 111 2.60 -6.17 16.38
C LEU A 111 3.03 -7.26 15.40
N HIS A 112 2.94 -7.03 14.09
CA HIS A 112 3.42 -7.99 13.09
C HIS A 112 4.92 -8.28 13.25
N ARG A 113 5.73 -7.23 13.45
CA ARG A 113 7.18 -7.41 13.66
C ARG A 113 7.47 -8.20 14.94
N ALA A 114 6.72 -7.94 16.01
CA ALA A 114 6.85 -8.67 17.27
C ALA A 114 6.42 -10.14 17.12
N LEU A 115 5.34 -10.41 16.38
CA LEU A 115 4.87 -11.76 16.10
C LEU A 115 5.88 -12.55 15.26
N ASP A 116 6.42 -11.97 14.20
CA ASP A 116 7.50 -12.58 13.41
C ASP A 116 8.72 -12.89 14.27
N THR A 117 9.11 -11.96 15.14
CA THR A 117 10.24 -12.17 16.06
C THR A 117 9.98 -13.35 17.00
N LEU A 118 8.74 -13.50 17.49
CA LEU A 118 8.32 -14.61 18.35
C LEU A 118 8.25 -15.94 17.62
N LEU A 119 7.80 -15.95 16.36
CA LEU A 119 7.70 -17.16 15.53
C LEU A 119 9.07 -17.63 15.03
N MET A 120 10.02 -16.71 14.85
CA MET A 120 11.40 -17.01 14.44
C MET A 120 12.33 -17.30 15.62
N ALA A 121 11.92 -16.98 16.84
CA ALA A 121 12.61 -17.41 18.06
C ALA A 121 12.27 -18.87 18.33
N ASP A 122 13.21 -19.78 18.04
CA ASP A 122 13.05 -21.20 18.32
C ASP A 122 12.80 -21.41 19.84
N PRO A 123 11.67 -22.00 20.25
CA PRO A 123 11.36 -22.21 21.67
C PRO A 123 12.23 -23.30 22.33
N ARG A 124 13.30 -23.78 21.66
CA ARG A 124 14.18 -24.87 22.12
C ARG A 124 15.69 -24.55 22.12
N ALA A 125 16.09 -23.27 22.10
CA ALA A 125 17.49 -22.88 22.37
C ALA A 125 17.80 -22.81 23.87
#